data_AF-M0MCT3-F1
#
_entry.id   AF-M0MCT3-F1
#
_cell.length_a   1.000
_cell.length_b   1.000
_cell.length_c   1.000
_cell.angle_alpha   90.00
_cell.angle_beta   90.00
_cell.angle_gamma   90.00
#
_symmetry.space_group_name_H-M   'P 1'
#
loop_
_entity.id
_entity.type
_entity.pdbx_description
1 polymer ?
#
loop_
_entity_poly.entity_id
_entity_poly.type
_entity_poly.pdbx_seq_one_letter_code
_entity_poly.pdbx_strand_id
1 'polypeptide(L)'
;MEREERHRGKRGTNVENSPERITAADRPGHGRVGGIDDPVARSEYGDDPEAVREAQRDAAGDLEDAHQHATVYQLADGESERPREIRHDPNGASLSIGDLIEHYELAGEEDVVDLSDLWERWNRGSGQESQAFVEAETRSLSVGDIVVLDGDAYRCDRIGWTAIELCEDGQTAE
;
A
#
# COMPACT_ATOMS: atom_id res chain seq x y z
N MET A 1 -42.53 15.64 41.04
CA MET A 1 -42.02 14.34 41.52
C MET A 1 -40.88 13.95 40.59
N GLU A 2 -39.71 14.57 40.71
CA GLU A 2 -38.67 14.24 41.70
C GLU A 2 -38.18 12.79 41.59
N ARG A 3 -37.00 12.62 40.98
CA ARG A 3 -35.91 11.74 41.43
C ARG A 3 -34.61 12.43 41.02
N GLU A 4 -34.05 13.25 41.89
CA GLU A 4 -33.01 12.89 42.88
C GLU A 4 -31.78 12.20 42.28
N GLU A 5 -30.74 13.03 42.16
CA GLU A 5 -29.31 12.80 42.40
C GLU A 5 -28.93 11.46 43.05
N ARG A 6 -27.74 10.93 42.68
CA ARG A 6 -26.60 10.77 43.64
C ARG A 6 -25.37 10.02 43.09
N HIS A 7 -24.21 10.50 43.60
CA HIS A 7 -22.86 9.87 43.74
C HIS A 7 -21.87 10.04 42.57
N ARG A 8 -20.73 10.76 42.66
CA ARG A 8 -19.63 10.96 43.66
C ARG A 8 -18.43 10.03 43.42
N GLY A 9 -17.26 10.64 43.15
CA GLY A 9 -15.90 10.08 43.27
C GLY A 9 -15.01 10.56 42.12
N LYS A 10 -14.23 11.66 42.19
CA LYS A 10 -13.09 12.06 43.03
C LYS A 10 -11.87 11.10 43.03
N ARG A 11 -10.77 11.66 42.48
CA ARG A 11 -9.33 11.54 42.83
C ARG A 11 -8.43 10.67 41.93
N GLY A 12 -7.29 11.26 41.57
CA GLY A 12 -6.11 10.54 41.09
C GLY A 12 -5.08 11.40 40.35
N THR A 13 -4.55 12.46 40.97
CA THR A 13 -3.30 13.13 40.55
C THR A 13 -2.10 12.33 41.06
N ASN A 14 -1.13 12.01 40.20
CA ASN A 14 0.32 12.12 40.42
C ASN A 14 1.09 11.26 39.40
N VAL A 15 2.04 11.85 38.68
CA VAL A 15 3.45 11.45 38.81
C VAL A 15 4.31 12.57 38.21
N GLU A 16 5.03 13.22 39.13
CA GLU A 16 6.15 14.09 38.86
C GLU A 16 7.31 13.22 38.36
N ASN A 17 7.97 13.63 37.27
CA ASN A 17 9.26 13.06 36.87
C ASN A 17 10.28 14.20 36.88
N SER A 18 11.11 14.20 37.93
CA SER A 18 12.22 15.12 38.12
C SER A 18 13.47 14.67 37.35
N PRO A 19 14.26 15.59 36.78
CA PRO A 19 15.44 15.29 36.00
C PRO A 19 16.70 15.19 36.87
N GLU A 20 17.43 14.07 36.81
CA GLU A 20 18.77 13.97 37.40
C GLU A 20 19.85 14.24 36.35
N ARG A 21 20.50 15.40 36.54
CA ARG A 21 21.80 15.76 35.97
C ARG A 21 22.86 14.78 36.46
N ILE A 22 23.71 14.31 35.55
CA ILE A 22 24.97 13.65 35.88
C ILE A 22 26.10 14.60 35.45
N THR A 23 26.85 15.13 36.40
CA THR A 23 28.07 15.90 36.15
C THR A 23 29.29 15.14 36.63
N ALA A 24 30.32 15.15 35.78
CA ALA A 24 31.77 15.11 36.04
C ALA A 24 32.34 13.94 36.84
N ALA A 25 33.26 13.19 36.22
CA ALA A 25 34.69 13.26 36.52
C ALA A 25 35.49 12.16 35.79
N ASP A 26 36.62 12.58 35.21
CA ASP A 26 37.93 11.95 35.33
C ASP A 26 38.16 10.52 34.81
N ARG A 27 38.97 10.40 33.74
CA ARG A 27 40.12 9.48 33.76
C ARG A 27 41.17 9.81 32.67
N PRO A 28 42.47 9.82 33.02
CA PRO A 28 43.57 10.10 32.10
C PRO A 28 44.18 8.84 31.48
N GLY A 29 44.73 9.00 30.27
CA GLY A 29 45.87 8.23 29.78
C GLY A 29 45.56 7.02 28.91
N HIS A 30 45.79 7.15 27.60
CA HIS A 30 46.45 6.09 26.85
C HIS A 30 47.35 6.68 25.76
N GLY A 31 48.58 6.16 25.74
CA GLY A 31 49.67 6.62 24.90
C GLY A 31 49.54 6.19 23.44
N ARG A 32 50.35 6.89 22.64
CA ARG A 32 50.83 6.55 21.30
C ARG A 32 50.61 5.09 20.87
N VAL A 33 49.87 4.95 19.77
CA VAL A 33 50.18 3.96 18.74
C VAL A 33 50.52 4.73 17.46
N GLY A 34 51.70 4.44 16.92
CA GLY A 34 52.18 5.02 15.67
C GLY A 34 51.73 4.19 14.47
N GLY A 35 51.74 4.86 13.32
CA GLY A 35 51.96 4.28 12.00
C GLY A 35 50.80 3.53 11.38
N ILE A 36 49.97 4.24 10.60
CA ILE A 36 49.35 3.72 9.38
C ILE A 36 49.31 4.85 8.35
N ASP A 37 50.04 4.59 7.27
CA ASP A 37 50.03 5.09 5.89
C ASP A 37 49.54 6.50 5.51
N ASP A 38 50.39 7.10 4.67
CA ASP A 38 50.18 8.19 3.72
C ASP A 38 48.72 8.39 3.28
N PRO A 39 48.20 9.64 3.25
CA PRO A 39 46.95 9.91 2.56
C PRO A 39 47.16 9.68 1.06
N VAL A 40 46.58 8.58 0.57
CA VAL A 40 46.44 8.27 -0.86
C VAL A 40 46.07 9.56 -1.61
N ALA A 41 46.90 9.92 -2.59
CA ALA A 41 46.66 11.03 -3.49
C ALA A 41 45.22 10.92 -4.01
N ARG A 42 44.44 11.98 -3.77
CA ARG A 42 43.08 12.14 -4.26
C ARG A 42 43.13 12.02 -5.78
N SER A 43 42.74 10.85 -6.28
CA SER A 43 42.66 10.56 -7.71
C SER A 43 41.79 11.63 -8.38
N GLU A 44 42.42 12.46 -9.21
CA GLU A 44 42.15 12.73 -10.63
C GLU A 44 40.92 12.10 -11.33
N TYR A 45 39.82 11.83 -10.63
CA TYR A 45 38.51 11.72 -11.26
C TYR A 45 38.10 13.12 -11.67
N GLY A 46 38.15 13.37 -12.98
CA GLY A 46 37.59 14.55 -13.60
C GLY A 46 36.16 14.74 -13.11
N ASP A 47 35.95 15.84 -12.40
CA ASP A 47 34.66 16.44 -12.14
C ASP A 47 34.13 16.94 -13.49
N ASP A 48 33.65 16.01 -14.32
CA ASP A 48 32.92 16.33 -15.52
C ASP A 48 31.42 16.29 -15.15
N PRO A 49 30.80 17.45 -14.91
CA PRO A 49 29.41 17.52 -14.51
C PRO A 49 28.43 17.17 -15.64
N GLU A 50 28.91 16.90 -16.86
CA GLU A 50 28.12 16.31 -17.93
C GLU A 50 28.07 14.78 -17.79
N ALA A 51 29.18 14.10 -17.47
CA ALA A 51 29.19 12.65 -17.24
C ALA A 51 28.28 12.23 -16.07
N VAL A 52 28.21 13.03 -15.01
CA VAL A 52 27.28 12.80 -13.89
C VAL A 52 25.82 13.04 -14.30
N ARG A 53 25.57 14.01 -15.19
CA ARG A 53 24.22 14.29 -15.72
C ARG A 53 23.76 13.25 -16.73
N GLU A 54 24.65 12.70 -17.53
CA GLU A 54 24.37 11.62 -18.49
C GLU A 54 24.02 10.32 -17.74
N ALA A 55 24.82 9.93 -16.75
CA ALA A 55 24.50 8.78 -15.88
C ALA A 55 23.19 8.94 -15.08
N GLN A 56 22.82 10.16 -14.71
CA GLN A 56 21.52 10.44 -14.08
C GLN A 56 20.35 10.41 -15.08
N ARG A 57 20.61 10.57 -16.38
CA ARG A 57 19.58 10.53 -17.43
C ARG A 57 19.25 9.09 -17.82
N ASP A 58 20.22 8.19 -17.85
CA ASP A 58 20.01 6.75 -18.09
C ASP A 58 19.29 6.05 -16.93
N ALA A 59 19.37 6.58 -15.71
CA ALA A 59 18.63 6.04 -14.55
C ALA A 59 17.19 6.58 -14.42
N ALA A 60 16.85 7.65 -15.15
CA ALA A 60 15.53 8.28 -15.11
C ALA A 60 14.64 7.90 -16.31
N GLY A 61 15.22 7.31 -17.36
CA GLY A 61 14.48 6.89 -18.56
C GLY A 61 13.67 5.60 -18.43
N ASP A 62 13.77 4.88 -17.31
CA ASP A 62 13.16 3.56 -17.11
C ASP A 62 11.94 3.57 -16.16
N LEU A 63 11.55 4.74 -15.65
CA LEU A 63 10.39 4.87 -14.74
C LEU A 63 9.08 5.21 -15.47
N GLU A 64 9.16 5.63 -16.74
CA GLU A 64 7.99 6.04 -17.53
C GLU A 64 7.30 4.84 -18.25
N ASP A 65 7.86 3.63 -18.16
CA ASP A 65 7.39 2.43 -18.90
C ASP A 65 6.81 1.31 -18.01
N ALA A 66 6.68 1.53 -16.69
CA ALA A 66 6.17 0.52 -15.76
C ALA A 66 4.66 0.68 -15.47
N HIS A 67 3.89 1.28 -16.38
CA HIS A 67 2.44 1.31 -16.26
C HIS A 67 1.88 -0.05 -16.65
N GLN A 68 1.09 -0.62 -15.76
CA GLN A 68 0.38 -1.87 -15.94
C GLN A 68 -1.09 -1.56 -16.23
N HIS A 69 -1.66 -2.27 -17.21
CA HIS A 69 -3.09 -2.14 -17.53
C HIS A 69 -3.91 -2.82 -16.43
N ALA A 70 -4.76 -2.04 -15.77
CA ALA A 70 -5.68 -2.52 -14.76
C ALA A 70 -7.12 -2.53 -15.29
N THR A 71 -7.84 -3.63 -15.04
CA THR A 71 -9.28 -3.76 -15.27
C THR A 71 -9.98 -3.96 -13.94
N VAL A 72 -10.96 -3.10 -13.62
CA VAL A 72 -11.65 -3.08 -12.35
C VAL A 72 -13.04 -3.69 -12.48
N TYR A 73 -13.32 -4.70 -11.65
CA TYR A 73 -14.59 -5.40 -11.56
C TYR A 73 -15.20 -5.20 -10.18
N GLN A 74 -16.39 -4.61 -10.12
CA GLN A 74 -17.09 -4.37 -8.87
C GLN A 74 -18.15 -5.42 -8.64
N LEU A 75 -18.19 -5.94 -7.42
CA LEU A 75 -19.19 -6.92 -7.05
C LEU A 75 -20.56 -6.25 -6.98
N ALA A 76 -21.51 -6.78 -7.76
CA ALA A 76 -22.88 -6.31 -7.80
C ALA A 76 -23.55 -6.49 -6.43
N ASP A 77 -24.30 -5.47 -5.99
CA ASP A 77 -25.08 -5.55 -4.74
C ASP A 77 -26.39 -6.31 -5.01
N GLY A 78 -26.28 -7.63 -5.17
CA GLY A 78 -27.40 -8.53 -5.42
C GLY A 78 -28.03 -9.10 -4.14
N GLU A 79 -29.27 -9.58 -4.24
CA GLU A 79 -29.96 -10.29 -3.14
C GLU A 79 -29.43 -11.72 -2.91
N SER A 80 -28.60 -12.23 -3.82
CA SER A 80 -28.01 -13.57 -3.75
C SER A 80 -27.05 -13.73 -2.58
N GLU A 81 -26.96 -14.95 -2.05
CA GLU A 81 -26.00 -15.30 -1.00
C GLU A 81 -24.56 -15.28 -1.54
N ARG A 82 -24.36 -15.55 -2.83
CA ARG A 82 -23.03 -15.60 -3.48
C ARG A 82 -22.19 -14.33 -3.33
N PRO A 83 -22.67 -13.11 -3.70
CA PRO A 83 -21.92 -11.88 -3.40
C PRO A 83 -21.58 -11.70 -1.92
N ARG A 84 -22.45 -12.14 -1.01
CA ARG A 84 -22.19 -12.06 0.43
C ARG A 84 -21.12 -13.05 0.85
N GLU A 85 -21.18 -14.29 0.37
CA GLU A 85 -20.16 -15.31 0.60
C GLU A 85 -18.79 -14.84 0.09
N ILE A 86 -18.72 -14.28 -1.12
CA ILE A 86 -17.45 -13.78 -1.69
C ILE A 86 -16.88 -12.62 -0.86
N ARG A 87 -17.72 -11.69 -0.39
CA ARG A 87 -17.30 -10.63 0.55
C ARG A 87 -16.82 -11.17 1.90
N HIS A 88 -17.34 -12.32 2.32
CA HIS A 88 -17.10 -12.90 3.63
C HIS A 88 -16.07 -14.04 3.63
N ASP A 89 -15.61 -14.49 2.47
CA ASP A 89 -14.53 -15.45 2.29
C ASP A 89 -13.25 -14.79 1.75
N PRO A 90 -12.56 -13.97 2.58
CA PRO A 90 -11.33 -13.26 2.19
C PRO A 90 -10.16 -14.19 1.87
N ASN A 91 -10.28 -15.49 2.17
CA ASN A 91 -9.26 -16.49 1.88
C ASN A 91 -9.56 -17.32 0.63
N GLY A 92 -10.66 -17.07 -0.09
CA GLY A 92 -10.94 -17.74 -1.35
C GLY A 92 -9.81 -17.46 -2.33
N ALA A 93 -8.95 -18.45 -2.56
CA ALA A 93 -7.77 -18.31 -3.41
C ALA A 93 -8.10 -18.43 -4.90
N SER A 94 -9.36 -18.75 -5.24
CA SER A 94 -9.81 -18.96 -6.60
C SER A 94 -11.22 -18.41 -6.79
N LEU A 95 -11.48 -17.86 -7.98
CA LEU A 95 -12.80 -17.43 -8.44
C LEU A 95 -13.06 -18.05 -9.82
N SER A 96 -14.25 -18.62 -10.04
CA SER A 96 -14.58 -19.10 -11.37
C SER A 96 -14.84 -17.92 -12.32
N ILE A 97 -14.49 -18.06 -13.59
CA ILE A 97 -14.79 -17.03 -14.59
C ILE A 97 -16.31 -16.84 -14.72
N GLY A 98 -17.10 -17.89 -14.57
CA GLY A 98 -18.56 -17.84 -14.51
C GLY A 98 -19.06 -16.98 -13.37
N ASP A 99 -18.53 -17.15 -12.15
CA ASP A 99 -18.86 -16.29 -11.00
C ASP A 99 -18.44 -14.83 -11.26
N LEU A 100 -17.26 -14.61 -11.86
CA LEU A 100 -16.81 -13.26 -12.24
C LEU A 100 -17.83 -12.60 -13.19
N ILE A 101 -18.27 -13.31 -14.24
CA ILE A 101 -19.22 -12.78 -15.22
C ILE A 101 -20.63 -12.60 -14.64
N GLU A 102 -21.07 -13.52 -13.77
CA GLU A 102 -22.44 -13.51 -13.22
C GLU A 102 -22.62 -12.50 -12.08
N HIS A 103 -21.57 -12.26 -11.29
CA HIS A 103 -21.68 -11.49 -10.04
C HIS A 103 -20.91 -10.17 -10.03
N TYR A 104 -20.04 -9.95 -11.01
CA TYR A 104 -19.27 -8.71 -11.11
C TYR A 104 -19.63 -7.91 -12.35
N GLU A 105 -19.55 -6.59 -12.19
CA GLU A 105 -19.73 -5.63 -13.27
C GLU A 105 -18.39 -4.96 -13.57
N LEU A 106 -18.06 -4.86 -14.86
CA LEU A 106 -16.89 -4.09 -15.29
C LEU A 106 -17.15 -2.62 -14.95
N ALA A 107 -16.32 -2.07 -14.06
CA ALA A 107 -16.43 -0.69 -13.62
C ALA A 107 -15.57 0.24 -14.48
N GLY A 108 -14.43 -0.23 -14.98
CA GLY A 108 -13.57 0.51 -15.91
C GLY A 108 -12.15 -0.03 -15.99
N GLU A 109 -11.32 0.69 -16.73
CA GLU A 109 -9.95 0.31 -17.07
C GLU A 109 -9.03 1.52 -16.87
N GLU A 110 -7.81 1.30 -16.40
CA GLU A 110 -6.83 2.35 -16.17
C GLU A 110 -5.39 1.83 -16.19
N ASP A 111 -4.46 2.64 -16.71
CA ASP A 111 -3.02 2.40 -16.61
C ASP A 111 -2.48 2.92 -15.27
N VAL A 112 -1.94 2.02 -14.45
CA VAL A 112 -1.46 2.31 -13.09
C VAL A 112 -0.07 1.77 -12.85
N VAL A 113 0.66 2.35 -11.90
CA VAL A 113 2.00 1.84 -11.54
C VAL A 113 1.90 0.51 -10.79
N ASP A 114 0.98 0.45 -9.82
CA ASP A 114 0.72 -0.72 -8.99
C ASP A 114 -0.67 -0.64 -8.34
N LEU A 115 -1.05 -1.67 -7.58
CA LEU A 115 -2.34 -1.77 -6.90
C LEU A 115 -2.60 -0.65 -5.88
N SER A 116 -1.55 -0.03 -5.33
CA SER A 116 -1.68 1.11 -4.40
C SER A 116 -2.07 2.38 -5.15
N ASP A 117 -1.43 2.66 -6.28
CA ASP A 117 -1.80 3.77 -7.18
C ASP A 117 -3.25 3.60 -7.67
N LEU A 118 -3.64 2.39 -8.06
CA LEU A 118 -5.02 2.08 -8.42
C LEU A 118 -5.98 2.35 -7.26
N TRP A 119 -5.64 1.91 -6.05
CA TRP A 119 -6.47 2.14 -4.86
C TRP A 119 -6.72 3.63 -4.64
N GLU A 120 -5.68 4.47 -4.74
CA GLU A 120 -5.81 5.91 -4.57
C GLU A 120 -6.68 6.54 -5.66
N ARG A 121 -6.53 6.09 -6.92
CA ARG A 121 -7.30 6.59 -8.07
C ARG A 121 -8.77 6.18 -8.07
N TRP A 122 -9.07 4.99 -7.56
CA TRP A 122 -10.42 4.40 -7.52
C TRP A 122 -11.09 4.49 -6.15
N ASN A 123 -10.65 5.42 -5.30
CA ASN A 123 -11.30 5.73 -4.03
C ASN A 123 -11.69 7.20 -3.93
N ARG A 124 -12.99 7.44 -3.79
CA ARG A 124 -13.54 8.78 -3.55
C ARG A 124 -12.97 9.42 -2.30
N GLY A 125 -12.47 10.64 -2.42
CA GLY A 125 -11.90 11.40 -1.31
C GLY A 125 -10.43 11.10 -1.02
N SER A 126 -9.72 10.35 -1.89
CA SER A 126 -8.26 10.21 -1.83
C SER A 126 -7.54 11.53 -2.19
N GLY A 127 -8.19 12.40 -2.98
CA GLY A 127 -7.56 13.58 -3.57
C GLY A 127 -6.65 13.28 -4.77
N GLN A 128 -6.57 12.01 -5.19
CA GLN A 128 -5.85 11.52 -6.37
C GLN A 128 -6.79 10.72 -7.31
N GLU A 129 -8.11 10.94 -7.18
CA GLU A 129 -9.14 10.27 -7.98
C GLU A 129 -8.88 10.45 -9.48
N SER A 130 -8.93 9.35 -10.23
CA SER A 130 -8.71 9.40 -11.67
C SER A 130 -9.96 9.87 -12.43
N GLN A 131 -9.73 10.39 -13.63
CA GLN A 131 -10.83 10.76 -14.51
C GLN A 131 -11.68 9.53 -14.89
N ALA A 132 -11.03 8.38 -15.12
CA ALA A 132 -11.71 7.12 -15.41
C ALA A 132 -12.70 6.73 -14.28
N PHE A 133 -12.28 6.87 -13.01
CA PHE A 133 -13.15 6.64 -11.87
C PHE A 133 -14.34 7.63 -11.81
N VAL A 134 -14.08 8.92 -12.06
CA VAL A 134 -15.14 9.95 -12.06
C VAL A 134 -16.15 9.72 -13.18
N GLU A 135 -15.68 9.36 -14.38
CA GLU A 135 -16.51 9.09 -15.56
C GLU A 135 -17.28 7.77 -15.46
N ALA A 136 -16.74 6.77 -14.75
CA ALA A 136 -17.43 5.52 -14.47
C ALA A 136 -18.68 5.70 -13.59
N GLU A 137 -18.87 6.86 -12.95
CA GLU A 137 -19.98 7.19 -12.05
C GLU A 137 -20.25 6.12 -10.98
N THR A 138 -19.20 5.40 -10.58
CA THR A 138 -19.30 4.20 -9.75
C THR A 138 -18.92 4.47 -8.27
N ARG A 139 -19.09 3.45 -7.42
CA ARG A 139 -18.65 3.50 -6.02
C ARG A 139 -17.14 3.29 -5.92
N SER A 140 -16.55 3.76 -4.82
CA SER A 140 -15.18 3.41 -4.47
C SER A 140 -14.98 1.89 -4.37
N LEU A 141 -13.75 1.45 -4.57
CA LEU A 141 -13.34 0.07 -4.29
C LEU A 141 -13.72 -0.36 -2.87
N SER A 142 -14.20 -1.58 -2.73
CA SER A 142 -14.56 -2.18 -1.46
C SER A 142 -14.14 -3.65 -1.39
N VAL A 143 -14.13 -4.19 -0.17
CA VAL A 143 -13.80 -5.59 0.09
C VAL A 143 -14.64 -6.52 -0.79
N GLY A 144 -13.97 -7.42 -1.49
CA GLY A 144 -14.59 -8.37 -2.42
C GLY A 144 -14.57 -7.95 -3.88
N ASP A 145 -14.27 -6.69 -4.21
CA ASP A 145 -14.06 -6.25 -5.60
C ASP A 145 -12.79 -6.88 -6.19
N ILE A 146 -12.79 -7.12 -7.49
CA ILE A 146 -11.69 -7.76 -8.23
C ILE A 146 -11.01 -6.76 -9.14
N VAL A 147 -9.69 -6.84 -9.21
CA VAL A 147 -8.85 -6.10 -10.14
C VAL A 147 -8.00 -7.10 -10.90
N VAL A 148 -7.95 -6.97 -12.21
CA VAL A 148 -6.99 -7.70 -13.05
C VAL A 148 -5.90 -6.72 -13.47
N LEU A 149 -4.65 -6.99 -13.07
CA LEU A 149 -3.49 -6.15 -13.38
C LEU A 149 -2.51 -6.98 -14.22
N ASP A 150 -2.31 -6.59 -15.49
CA ASP A 150 -1.47 -7.31 -16.47
C ASP A 150 -1.80 -8.82 -16.61
N GLY A 151 -3.05 -9.19 -16.34
CA GLY A 151 -3.52 -10.58 -16.39
C GLY A 151 -3.52 -11.33 -15.06
N ASP A 152 -2.88 -10.79 -14.01
CA ASP A 152 -2.97 -11.32 -12.66
C ASP A 152 -4.20 -10.77 -11.94
N ALA A 153 -4.98 -11.64 -11.30
CA ALA A 153 -6.20 -11.26 -10.60
C ALA A 153 -5.97 -11.06 -9.10
N TYR A 154 -6.49 -9.95 -8.59
CA TYR A 154 -6.38 -9.54 -7.19
C TYR A 154 -7.76 -9.21 -6.65
N ARG A 155 -8.07 -9.72 -5.46
CA ARG A 155 -9.25 -9.32 -4.69
C ARG A 155 -8.88 -8.27 -3.67
N CYS A 156 -9.70 -7.23 -3.57
CA CYS A 156 -9.61 -6.26 -2.49
C CYS A 156 -10.00 -6.94 -1.16
N ASP A 157 -9.08 -6.97 -0.20
CA ASP A 157 -9.33 -7.48 1.14
C ASP A 157 -9.60 -6.34 2.14
N ARG A 158 -9.83 -6.68 3.41
CA ARG A 158 -9.95 -5.66 4.48
C ARG A 158 -8.66 -4.87 4.66
N ILE A 159 -7.53 -5.51 4.39
CA ILE A 159 -6.20 -4.91 4.48
C ILE A 159 -5.42 -5.35 3.24
N GLY A 160 -5.29 -4.46 2.26
CA GLY A 160 -4.52 -4.71 1.04
C GLY A 160 -5.23 -5.61 0.04
N TRP A 161 -4.44 -6.44 -0.64
CA TRP A 161 -4.86 -7.22 -1.81
C TRP A 161 -4.48 -8.68 -1.64
N THR A 162 -5.38 -9.57 -2.06
CA THR A 162 -5.16 -11.02 -2.08
C THR A 162 -5.14 -11.47 -3.53
N ALA A 163 -4.01 -12.04 -3.98
CA ALA A 163 -3.95 -12.67 -5.31
C ALA A 163 -4.89 -13.88 -5.36
N ILE A 164 -5.60 -14.03 -6.48
CA ILE A 164 -6.54 -15.12 -6.72
C ILE A 164 -6.31 -15.74 -8.09
N GLU A 165 -6.65 -17.02 -8.22
CA GLU A 165 -6.65 -17.74 -9.50
C GLU A 165 -8.04 -17.62 -10.16
N LEU A 166 -8.08 -17.18 -11.42
CA LEU A 166 -9.30 -17.25 -12.23
C LEU A 166 -9.37 -18.62 -12.91
N CYS A 167 -10.32 -19.45 -12.49
CA CYS A 167 -10.50 -20.80 -13.02
C CYS A 167 -11.62 -20.83 -14.06
N GLU A 168 -11.40 -21.50 -15.19
CA GLU A 168 -12.47 -21.76 -16.16
C GLU A 168 -13.48 -22.76 -15.58
N ASP A 169 -14.78 -22.50 -15.76
CA ASP A 169 -15.85 -23.45 -15.40
C ASP A 169 -15.71 -24.73 -16.22
N GLY A 170 -15.12 -25.77 -15.63
CA GLY A 170 -15.00 -27.08 -16.26
C GLY A 170 -13.66 -27.79 -16.13
N GLN A 171 -12.66 -27.23 -15.43
CA GLN A 171 -11.52 -28.04 -14.99
C GLN A 171 -11.90 -28.91 -13.79
N THR A 172 -12.72 -29.93 -14.05
CA THR A 172 -12.67 -31.14 -13.23
C THR A 172 -11.26 -31.70 -13.37
N ALA A 173 -10.46 -31.59 -12.29
CA ALA A 173 -9.26 -32.39 -12.16
C ALA A 173 -9.68 -33.87 -12.23
N GLU A 174 -9.47 -34.50 -13.40
CA GLU A 174 -9.50 -35.95 -13.56
C GLU A 174 -8.23 -36.60 -13.00
#